data_AF-A0A957AKW3-F1
#
_entry.id   AF-A0A957AKW3-F1
#
_cell.length_a   1.000
_cell.length_b   1.000
_cell.length_c   1.000
_cell.angle_alpha   90.00
_cell.angle_beta   90.00
_cell.angle_gamma   90.00
#
_symmetry.space_group_name_H-M   'P 1'
#
loop_
_entity.id
_entity.type
_entity.pdbx_description
1 polymer ?
#
loop_
_entity_poly.entity_id
_entity_poly.type
_entity_poly.pdbx_seq_one_letter_code
_entity_poly.pdbx_strand_id
1 'polypeptide(L)'
;MHSAHTGRPAAPAPTERLRAIAGIALLALLVLTGCSSGMATDARRDEARDARLPEQLEADQATRTAERYFPPTSTPGTTVPEPAGLEELVLTFGFRGDGTPDGSYESVPAGVGTVYAAARVSGVSAGQIVGAVVTDAWGNDLARPSVMIDPGAADRWLALPIGIGGNVAPGEYGVYIEIDDQVVGSLAFGITSPGSSAQLLPEAPANPQVRATLPPPGAAAVATGTASPDQQGQQG
;
A
#
# COMPACT_ATOMS: atom_id res chain seq x y z
N MET A 1 48.77 -33.42 -101.87
CA MET A 1 49.53 -32.15 -101.86
C MET A 1 48.99 -31.28 -100.74
N HIS A 2 49.71 -31.18 -99.63
CA HIS A 2 49.70 -30.08 -98.64
C HIS A 2 50.92 -30.36 -97.74
N SER A 3 51.96 -29.54 -97.89
CA SER A 3 53.26 -29.69 -97.22
C SER A 3 53.16 -29.21 -95.76
N ALA A 4 53.43 -30.10 -94.80
CA ALA A 4 53.61 -29.73 -93.40
C ALA A 4 55.06 -29.26 -93.19
N HIS A 5 55.22 -27.98 -92.85
CA HIS A 5 56.50 -27.35 -92.56
C HIS A 5 56.83 -27.58 -91.07
N THR A 6 57.76 -28.48 -90.78
CA THR A 6 58.28 -28.72 -89.42
C THR A 6 59.39 -27.72 -89.10
N GLY A 7 59.02 -26.61 -88.48
CA GLY A 7 59.96 -25.68 -87.85
C GLY A 7 60.53 -26.28 -86.57
N ARG A 8 61.85 -26.51 -86.56
CA ARG A 8 62.62 -27.02 -85.41
C ARG A 8 62.84 -25.88 -84.41
N PRO A 9 62.45 -26.02 -83.12
CA PRO A 9 62.68 -24.96 -82.13
C PRO A 9 64.17 -24.86 -81.77
N ALA A 10 64.67 -23.62 -81.73
CA ALA A 10 66.02 -23.28 -81.32
C ALA A 10 66.23 -23.59 -79.83
N ALA A 11 67.38 -24.16 -79.49
CA ALA A 11 67.76 -24.47 -78.12
C ALA A 11 68.00 -23.17 -77.32
N PRO A 12 67.41 -23.03 -76.11
CA PRO A 12 67.58 -21.83 -75.30
C PRO A 12 69.01 -21.71 -74.74
N ALA A 13 69.49 -20.47 -74.68
CA ALA A 13 70.82 -20.12 -74.20
C ALA A 13 71.02 -20.53 -72.71
N PRO A 14 72.26 -20.90 -72.31
CA PRO A 14 72.54 -21.47 -70.99
C PRO A 14 72.21 -20.56 -69.79
N THR A 15 72.04 -19.25 -70.02
CA THR A 15 71.70 -18.27 -68.97
C THR A 15 70.22 -18.29 -68.55
N GLU A 16 69.31 -18.77 -69.39
CA GLU A 16 67.87 -18.84 -69.05
C GLU A 16 67.54 -20.02 -68.12
N ARG A 17 68.28 -21.13 -68.24
CA ARG A 17 68.07 -22.32 -67.38
C ARG A 17 68.42 -22.05 -65.91
N LEU A 18 69.45 -21.24 -65.64
CA LEU A 18 69.85 -20.88 -64.27
C LEU A 18 68.81 -20.01 -63.57
N ARG A 19 68.16 -19.08 -64.29
CA ARG A 19 67.09 -18.23 -63.72
C ARG A 19 65.82 -19.03 -63.42
N ALA A 20 65.47 -19.99 -64.27
CA ALA A 20 64.32 -20.86 -64.03
C ALA A 20 64.51 -21.76 -62.79
N ILE A 21 65.70 -22.32 -62.60
CA ILE A 21 66.00 -23.17 -61.43
C ILE A 21 66.01 -22.34 -60.14
N ALA A 22 66.59 -21.13 -60.16
CA ALA A 22 66.59 -20.24 -59.00
C ALA A 22 65.17 -19.81 -58.58
N GLY A 23 64.29 -19.53 -59.55
CA GLY A 23 62.89 -19.20 -59.29
C GLY A 23 62.11 -20.35 -58.66
N ILE A 24 62.29 -21.59 -59.15
CA ILE A 24 61.64 -22.78 -58.60
C ILE A 24 62.14 -23.07 -57.18
N ALA A 25 63.44 -22.93 -56.93
CA ALA A 25 64.01 -23.13 -55.59
C ALA A 25 63.48 -22.10 -54.58
N LEU A 26 63.35 -20.83 -54.97
CA LEU A 26 62.81 -19.78 -54.11
C LEU A 26 61.32 -20.01 -53.80
N LEU A 27 60.53 -20.43 -54.79
CA LEU A 27 59.12 -20.73 -54.62
C LEU A 27 58.90 -21.96 -53.72
N ALA A 28 59.72 -23.00 -53.90
CA ALA A 28 59.69 -24.19 -53.03
C ALA A 28 60.06 -23.83 -51.58
N LEU A 29 61.04 -22.96 -51.37
CA LEU A 29 61.43 -22.49 -50.03
C LEU A 29 60.29 -21.74 -49.33
N LEU A 30 59.58 -20.86 -50.06
CA LEU A 30 58.44 -20.09 -49.54
C LEU A 30 57.25 -20.99 -49.15
N VAL A 31 56.93 -21.99 -49.97
CA VAL A 31 55.84 -22.94 -49.69
C VAL A 31 56.15 -23.79 -48.45
N LEU A 32 57.39 -24.25 -48.29
CA LEU A 32 57.80 -25.04 -47.13
C LEU A 32 57.78 -24.23 -45.82
N THR A 33 58.12 -22.93 -45.85
CA THR A 33 58.04 -22.08 -44.65
C THR A 33 56.62 -21.69 -44.25
N GLY A 34 55.67 -21.67 -45.19
CA GLY A 34 54.26 -21.36 -44.89
C GLY A 34 53.50 -22.51 -44.20
N CYS A 35 53.92 -23.77 -44.43
CA CYS A 35 53.28 -24.94 -43.85
C CYS A 35 53.64 -25.17 -42.36
N SER A 36 54.81 -24.73 -41.88
CA SER A 36 55.18 -24.91 -40.46
C SER A 36 54.59 -23.84 -39.54
N SER A 37 54.27 -22.65 -40.06
CA SER A 37 53.68 -21.56 -39.27
C SER A 37 52.21 -21.77 -38.91
N GLY A 38 51.47 -22.57 -39.69
CA GLY A 38 50.06 -22.89 -39.40
C GLY A 38 49.91 -23.73 -38.13
N MET A 39 50.66 -24.85 -38.04
CA MET A 39 50.53 -25.78 -36.91
C MET A 39 50.98 -25.18 -35.56
N ALA A 40 51.97 -24.29 -35.55
CA ALA A 40 52.40 -23.61 -34.33
C ALA A 40 51.37 -22.57 -33.83
N THR A 41 50.60 -21.98 -34.72
CA THR A 41 49.57 -21.00 -34.37
C THR A 41 48.31 -21.69 -33.84
N ASP A 42 47.93 -22.83 -34.44
CA ASP A 42 46.80 -23.64 -33.99
C ASP A 42 47.07 -24.26 -32.61
N ALA A 43 48.27 -24.78 -32.37
CA ALA A 43 48.65 -25.32 -31.05
C ALA A 43 48.55 -24.26 -29.92
N ARG A 44 48.98 -23.02 -30.17
CA ARG A 44 48.84 -21.92 -29.20
C ARG A 44 47.38 -21.52 -28.97
N ARG A 45 46.54 -21.66 -30.00
CA ARG A 45 45.10 -21.33 -29.91
C ARG A 45 44.36 -22.38 -29.10
N ASP A 46 44.72 -23.65 -29.26
CA ASP A 46 44.17 -24.75 -28.49
C ASP A 46 44.66 -24.71 -27.04
N GLU A 47 45.94 -24.43 -26.78
CA GLU A 47 46.44 -24.18 -25.42
C GLU A 47 45.71 -23.02 -24.73
N ALA A 48 45.46 -21.92 -25.45
CA ALA A 48 44.72 -20.78 -24.90
C ALA A 48 43.24 -21.09 -24.65
N ARG A 49 42.65 -22.02 -25.40
CA ARG A 49 41.28 -22.50 -25.19
C ARG A 49 41.22 -23.42 -23.97
N ASP A 50 42.16 -24.35 -23.87
CA ASP A 50 42.23 -25.33 -22.78
C ASP A 50 42.61 -24.66 -21.45
N ALA A 51 43.41 -23.58 -21.47
CA ALA A 51 43.72 -22.79 -20.28
C ALA A 51 42.49 -22.13 -19.63
N ARG A 52 41.40 -21.91 -20.37
CA ARG A 52 40.17 -21.27 -19.87
C ARG A 52 39.09 -22.25 -19.42
N LEU A 53 39.26 -23.53 -19.74
CA LEU A 53 38.31 -24.59 -19.35
C LEU A 53 38.17 -24.78 -17.83
N PRO A 54 39.26 -24.74 -17.03
CA PRO A 54 39.16 -24.88 -15.57
C PRO A 54 38.33 -23.78 -14.92
N GLU A 55 38.57 -22.52 -15.30
CA GLU A 55 37.83 -21.36 -14.76
C GLU A 55 36.33 -21.41 -15.09
N GLN A 56 35.98 -21.86 -16.31
CA GLN A 56 34.59 -22.05 -16.72
C GLN A 56 33.92 -23.18 -15.92
N LEU A 57 34.61 -24.28 -15.69
CA LEU A 57 34.09 -25.40 -14.91
C LEU A 57 33.89 -25.04 -13.45
N GLU A 58 34.79 -24.25 -12.85
CA GLU A 58 34.64 -23.74 -11.48
C GLU A 58 33.45 -22.78 -11.37
N ALA A 59 33.27 -21.87 -12.33
CA ALA A 59 32.12 -20.96 -12.37
C ALA A 59 30.78 -21.71 -12.52
N ASP A 60 30.72 -22.72 -13.38
CA ASP A 60 29.54 -23.57 -13.56
C ASP A 60 29.23 -24.40 -12.30
N GLN A 61 30.26 -24.92 -11.63
CA GLN A 61 30.10 -25.65 -10.37
C GLN A 61 29.64 -24.73 -9.24
N ALA A 62 30.19 -23.52 -9.14
CA ALA A 62 29.77 -22.51 -8.16
C ALA A 62 28.30 -22.14 -8.34
N THR A 63 27.86 -21.96 -9.59
CA THR A 63 26.47 -21.62 -9.91
C THR A 63 25.51 -22.75 -9.55
N ARG A 64 25.81 -24.01 -9.94
CA ARG A 64 24.97 -25.16 -9.54
C ARG A 64 24.92 -25.39 -8.04
N THR A 65 26.03 -25.13 -7.34
CA THR A 65 26.08 -25.24 -5.88
C THR A 65 25.22 -24.15 -5.25
N ALA A 66 25.30 -22.90 -5.74
CA ALA A 66 24.46 -21.82 -5.26
C ALA A 66 22.96 -22.11 -5.46
N GLU A 67 22.56 -22.56 -6.65
CA GLU A 67 21.16 -22.90 -6.95
C GLU A 67 20.63 -24.07 -6.11
N ARG A 68 21.47 -25.07 -5.82
CA ARG A 68 21.07 -26.25 -5.03
C ARG A 68 20.92 -25.95 -3.55
N TYR A 69 21.77 -25.09 -2.98
CA TYR A 69 21.81 -24.84 -1.53
C TYR A 69 21.14 -23.53 -1.12
N PHE A 70 20.92 -22.60 -2.05
CA PHE A 70 20.21 -21.35 -1.84
C PHE A 70 19.03 -21.27 -2.82
N PRO A 71 17.93 -22.01 -2.55
CA PRO A 71 16.71 -21.80 -3.32
C PRO A 71 16.34 -20.31 -3.26
N PRO A 72 15.82 -19.74 -4.36
CA PRO A 72 15.39 -18.35 -4.37
C PRO A 72 14.43 -18.13 -3.21
N THR A 73 14.75 -17.18 -2.34
CA THR A 73 13.84 -16.76 -1.26
C THR A 73 12.50 -16.44 -1.89
N SER A 74 11.44 -17.08 -1.40
CA SER A 74 10.07 -16.80 -1.81
C SER A 74 9.87 -15.29 -1.80
N THR A 75 9.57 -14.71 -2.96
CA THR A 75 9.19 -13.30 -3.04
C THR A 75 8.05 -13.08 -2.05
N PRO A 76 8.15 -12.12 -1.11
CA PRO A 76 7.06 -11.81 -0.21
C PRO A 76 5.79 -11.65 -1.03
N GLY A 77 4.72 -12.37 -0.66
CA GLY A 77 3.44 -12.22 -1.34
C GLY A 77 3.01 -10.76 -1.27
N THR A 78 2.39 -10.26 -2.34
CA THR A 78 1.82 -8.91 -2.34
C THR A 78 0.76 -8.85 -1.25
N THR A 79 1.04 -8.16 -0.14
CA THR A 79 0.04 -7.87 0.88
C THR A 79 -1.03 -7.01 0.22
N VAL A 80 -2.26 -7.54 0.16
CA VAL A 80 -3.41 -6.76 -0.31
C VAL A 80 -3.72 -5.73 0.79
N PRO A 81 -3.73 -4.42 0.48
CA PRO A 81 -4.13 -3.41 1.45
C PRO A 81 -5.57 -3.67 1.91
N GLU A 82 -5.82 -3.51 3.21
CA GLU A 82 -7.17 -3.57 3.75
C GLU A 82 -8.00 -2.42 3.13
N PRO A 83 -9.25 -2.67 2.71
CA PRO A 83 -10.06 -1.62 2.10
C PRO A 83 -10.32 -0.48 3.10
N ALA A 84 -10.32 0.76 2.60
CA ALA A 84 -10.63 1.92 3.42
C ALA A 84 -12.06 1.84 3.95
N GLY A 85 -12.25 2.17 5.23
CA GLY A 85 -13.53 2.03 5.91
C GLY A 85 -13.71 3.00 7.06
N LEU A 86 -14.95 3.10 7.54
CA LEU A 86 -15.32 3.84 8.73
C LEU A 86 -15.41 2.87 9.91
N GLU A 87 -14.61 3.09 10.94
CA GLU A 87 -14.69 2.34 12.20
C GLU A 87 -15.73 2.95 13.14
N GLU A 88 -15.72 4.28 13.27
CA GLU A 88 -16.58 4.98 14.20
C GLU A 88 -16.86 6.42 13.73
N LEU A 89 -18.07 6.90 14.03
CA LEU A 89 -18.50 8.26 13.70
C LEU A 89 -19.34 8.82 14.84
N VAL A 90 -18.92 9.95 15.36
CA VAL A 90 -19.61 10.66 16.44
C VAL A 90 -19.67 12.15 16.15
N LEU A 91 -20.67 12.81 16.71
CA LEU A 91 -20.74 14.27 16.72
C LEU A 91 -20.16 14.80 18.03
N THR A 92 -19.28 15.79 17.96
CA THR A 92 -18.61 16.35 19.15
C THR A 92 -18.39 17.86 19.05
N PHE A 93 -18.21 18.54 20.19
CA PHE A 93 -17.84 19.97 20.22
C PHE A 93 -16.33 20.22 20.17
N GLY A 94 -15.53 19.18 20.40
CA GLY A 94 -14.09 19.33 20.44
C GLY A 94 -13.37 18.01 20.66
N PHE A 95 -12.06 18.10 20.83
CA PHE A 95 -11.19 16.97 21.01
C PHE A 95 -10.36 17.16 22.28
N ARG A 96 -10.07 16.05 22.96
CA ARG A 96 -9.18 16.02 24.11
C ARG A 96 -7.72 16.13 23.66
N GLY A 97 -6.81 16.30 24.62
CA GLY A 97 -5.36 16.40 24.33
C GLY A 97 -4.75 15.15 23.69
N ASP A 98 -5.42 14.00 23.79
CA ASP A 98 -5.05 12.74 23.13
C ASP A 98 -5.63 12.58 21.72
N GLY A 99 -6.43 13.56 21.25
CA GLY A 99 -7.10 13.54 19.95
C GLY A 99 -8.41 12.76 19.92
N THR A 100 -8.92 12.25 21.05
CA THR A 100 -10.24 11.61 21.10
C THR A 100 -11.38 12.64 21.16
N PRO A 101 -12.57 12.34 20.64
CA PRO A 101 -13.74 13.22 20.71
C PRO A 101 -14.13 13.50 22.16
N ASP A 102 -14.39 14.77 22.49
CA ASP A 102 -14.85 15.16 23.84
C ASP A 102 -16.35 14.93 24.03
N GLY A 103 -16.75 13.65 23.95
CA GLY A 103 -18.14 13.21 24.03
C GLY A 103 -18.76 12.92 22.66
N SER A 104 -19.93 12.30 22.70
CA SER A 104 -20.75 11.96 21.54
C SER A 104 -22.16 12.50 21.75
N TYR A 105 -22.66 13.28 20.81
CA TYR A 105 -23.94 13.98 20.93
C TYR A 105 -24.93 13.48 19.88
N GLU A 106 -26.16 13.22 20.31
CA GLU A 106 -27.30 12.93 19.44
C GLU A 106 -27.90 14.22 18.88
N SER A 107 -27.79 15.33 19.62
CA SER A 107 -28.28 16.62 19.16
C SER A 107 -27.50 17.80 19.71
N VAL A 108 -27.50 18.90 18.94
CA VAL A 108 -26.79 20.16 19.25
C VAL A 108 -27.72 21.36 19.09
N PRO A 109 -27.55 22.46 19.83
CA PRO A 109 -28.37 23.64 19.66
C PRO A 109 -28.00 24.43 18.39
N ALA A 110 -29.00 25.01 17.74
CA ALA A 110 -28.79 25.96 16.65
C ALA A 110 -27.99 27.18 17.14
N GLY A 111 -27.11 27.70 16.29
CA GLY A 111 -26.26 28.84 16.61
C GLY A 111 -25.09 28.54 17.56
N VAL A 112 -24.78 27.26 17.82
CA VAL A 112 -23.63 26.86 18.67
C VAL A 112 -22.27 27.15 18.03
N GLY A 113 -22.24 27.53 16.74
CA GLY A 113 -21.03 27.90 16.04
C GLY A 113 -20.47 26.71 15.25
N THR A 114 -19.50 25.99 15.81
CA THR A 114 -18.86 24.86 15.12
C THR A 114 -19.00 23.59 15.96
N VAL A 115 -19.43 22.52 15.30
CA VAL A 115 -19.37 21.15 15.81
C VAL A 115 -18.49 20.34 14.88
N TYR A 116 -18.09 19.15 15.28
CA TYR A 116 -17.24 18.28 14.48
C TYR A 116 -17.94 16.94 14.28
N ALA A 117 -18.00 16.49 13.03
CA ALA A 117 -18.11 15.07 12.76
C ALA A 117 -16.72 14.46 12.99
N ALA A 118 -16.57 13.78 14.12
CA ALA A 118 -15.36 13.04 14.41
C ALA A 118 -15.49 11.65 13.77
N ALA A 119 -14.60 11.34 12.83
CA ALA A 119 -14.60 10.07 12.11
C ALA A 119 -13.30 9.32 12.40
N ARG A 120 -13.40 8.07 12.84
CA ARG A 120 -12.27 7.15 12.92
C ARG A 120 -12.34 6.26 11.69
N VAL A 121 -11.33 6.38 10.84
CA VAL A 121 -11.24 5.65 9.58
C VAL A 121 -10.09 4.65 9.65
N SER A 122 -10.18 3.59 8.87
CA SER A 122 -9.14 2.57 8.72
C SER A 122 -8.86 2.31 7.23
N GLY A 123 -7.73 1.67 6.93
CA GLY A 123 -7.35 1.34 5.55
C GLY A 123 -7.07 2.54 4.65
N VAL A 124 -6.95 3.75 5.20
CA VAL A 124 -6.65 4.97 4.45
C VAL A 124 -5.14 5.18 4.28
N SER A 125 -4.76 5.76 3.15
CA SER A 125 -3.38 6.09 2.77
C SER A 125 -3.15 7.60 2.78
N ALA A 126 -1.90 8.00 3.03
CA ALA A 126 -1.50 9.40 2.94
C ALA A 126 -1.81 9.98 1.54
N GLY A 127 -2.41 11.16 1.52
CA GLY A 127 -2.87 11.85 0.31
C GLY A 127 -4.31 11.53 -0.11
N GLN A 128 -4.97 10.52 0.47
CA GLN A 128 -6.42 10.32 0.26
C GLN A 128 -7.23 11.45 0.90
N ILE A 129 -8.43 11.70 0.38
CA ILE A 129 -9.34 12.71 0.90
C ILE A 129 -10.48 12.01 1.62
N VAL A 130 -10.72 12.42 2.86
CA VAL A 130 -11.90 12.03 3.62
C VAL A 130 -12.80 13.25 3.75
N GLY A 131 -14.01 13.12 3.24
CA GLY A 131 -15.06 14.13 3.27
C GLY A 131 -16.16 13.77 4.25
N ALA A 132 -16.92 14.77 4.68
CA ALA A 132 -18.26 14.59 5.18
C ALA A 132 -19.23 15.40 4.32
N VAL A 133 -20.40 14.84 4.04
CA VAL A 133 -21.53 15.55 3.46
C VAL A 133 -22.60 15.66 4.54
N VAL A 134 -22.95 16.89 4.90
CA VAL A 134 -24.00 17.16 5.88
C VAL A 134 -25.26 17.54 5.13
N THR A 135 -26.36 16.85 5.39
CA THR A 135 -27.64 17.12 4.74
C THR A 135 -28.74 17.41 5.75
N ASP A 136 -29.73 18.19 5.33
CA ASP A 136 -30.98 18.32 6.07
C ASP A 136 -31.91 17.09 5.85
N ALA A 137 -33.03 17.06 6.56
CA ALA A 137 -34.05 16.01 6.43
C ALA A 137 -34.68 15.89 5.03
N TRP A 138 -34.50 16.88 4.14
CA TRP A 138 -34.96 16.84 2.75
C TRP A 138 -33.86 16.40 1.78
N GLY A 139 -32.65 16.14 2.28
CA GLY A 139 -31.50 15.73 1.47
C GLY A 139 -30.77 16.90 0.81
N ASN A 140 -30.99 18.14 1.25
CA ASN A 140 -30.21 19.27 0.75
C ASN A 140 -28.87 19.33 1.48
N ASP A 141 -27.80 19.55 0.72
CA ASP A 141 -26.46 19.73 1.28
C ASP A 141 -26.36 21.04 2.06
N LEU A 142 -26.01 20.92 3.34
CA LEU A 142 -25.72 22.02 4.23
C LEU A 142 -24.23 22.38 4.22
N ALA A 143 -23.36 21.37 4.26
CA ALA A 143 -21.91 21.54 4.34
C ALA A 143 -21.17 20.33 3.76
N ARG A 144 -19.96 20.57 3.26
CA ARG A 144 -19.06 19.52 2.74
C ARG A 144 -17.62 19.69 3.23
N PRO A 145 -17.34 19.56 4.54
CA PRO A 145 -15.96 19.62 5.03
C PRO A 145 -15.16 18.40 4.56
N SER A 146 -13.88 18.60 4.28
CA SER A 146 -12.98 17.53 3.86
C SER A 146 -11.58 17.75 4.42
N VAL A 147 -10.86 16.65 4.66
CA VAL A 147 -9.48 16.65 5.11
C VAL A 147 -8.64 15.70 4.26
N MET A 148 -7.42 16.11 3.95
CA MET A 148 -6.44 15.23 3.31
C MET A 148 -5.70 14.45 4.39
N ILE A 149 -5.52 13.15 4.18
CA ILE A 149 -4.83 12.27 5.13
C ILE A 149 -3.33 12.57 5.09
N ASP A 150 -2.81 13.09 6.19
CA ASP A 150 -1.39 13.30 6.39
C ASP A 150 -0.67 12.00 6.79
N PRO A 151 0.65 11.88 6.55
CA PRO A 151 1.45 10.76 7.04
C PRO A 151 1.34 10.63 8.57
N GLY A 152 0.72 9.55 9.05
CA GLY A 152 0.50 9.29 10.49
C GLY A 152 -0.88 9.64 11.03
N ALA A 153 -1.81 10.08 10.18
CA ALA A 153 -3.22 10.30 10.52
C ALA A 153 -4.12 9.07 10.32
N ALA A 154 -3.61 8.00 9.69
CA ALA A 154 -4.40 6.85 9.27
C ALA A 154 -5.12 6.08 10.40
N ASP A 155 -4.64 6.20 11.65
CA ASP A 155 -5.24 5.55 12.83
C ASP A 155 -5.81 6.54 13.85
N ARG A 156 -6.02 7.81 13.45
CA ARG A 156 -6.46 8.89 14.33
C ARG A 156 -7.89 9.31 14.01
N TRP A 157 -8.54 9.91 15.00
CA TRP A 157 -9.78 10.62 14.78
C TRP A 157 -9.56 11.82 13.85
N LEU A 158 -10.37 11.89 12.81
CA LEU A 158 -10.44 13.00 11.89
C LEU A 158 -11.47 14.01 12.38
N ALA A 159 -11.12 15.29 12.37
CA ALA A 159 -12.00 16.37 12.75
C ALA A 159 -12.58 17.05 11.50
N LEU A 160 -13.86 16.80 11.20
CA LEU A 160 -14.56 17.41 10.06
C LEU A 160 -15.50 18.52 10.58
N PRO A 161 -15.10 19.81 10.46
CA PRO A 161 -15.85 20.91 11.06
C PRO A 161 -17.16 21.19 10.31
N ILE A 162 -18.25 21.32 11.08
CA ILE A 162 -19.59 21.62 10.60
C ILE A 162 -20.02 22.96 11.22
N GLY A 163 -20.31 23.94 10.39
CA GLY A 163 -20.81 25.24 10.83
C GLY A 163 -22.31 25.20 11.12
N ILE A 164 -22.69 25.30 12.40
CA ILE A 164 -24.07 25.41 12.88
C ILE A 164 -24.34 26.86 13.25
N GLY A 165 -24.53 27.69 12.22
CA GLY A 165 -24.89 29.10 12.36
C GLY A 165 -26.33 29.30 12.85
N GLY A 166 -26.68 30.54 13.20
CA GLY A 166 -28.04 30.89 13.65
C GLY A 166 -29.11 30.84 12.55
N ASN A 167 -28.70 30.66 11.29
CA ASN A 167 -29.56 30.46 10.13
C ASN A 167 -29.92 28.99 9.87
N VAL A 168 -29.30 28.05 10.58
CA VAL A 168 -29.61 26.62 10.46
C VAL A 168 -30.89 26.33 11.26
N ALA A 169 -31.91 25.80 10.58
CA ALA A 169 -33.20 25.54 11.19
C ALA A 169 -33.12 24.34 12.15
N PRO A 170 -33.84 24.35 13.28
CA PRO A 170 -34.01 23.14 14.09
C PRO A 170 -34.66 22.02 13.27
N GLY A 171 -34.20 20.78 13.46
CA GLY A 171 -34.65 19.63 12.69
C GLY A 171 -33.68 18.45 12.76
N GLU A 172 -33.95 17.42 11.97
CA GLU A 172 -33.08 16.26 11.81
C GLU A 172 -32.11 16.49 10.65
N TYR A 173 -30.87 16.05 10.83
CA TYR A 173 -29.78 16.19 9.88
C TYR A 173 -29.00 14.88 9.79
N GLY A 174 -28.42 14.63 8.62
CA GLY A 174 -27.52 13.50 8.38
C GLY A 174 -26.10 14.00 8.14
N VAL A 175 -25.11 13.22 8.58
CA VAL A 175 -23.74 13.35 8.11
C VAL A 175 -23.30 12.02 7.49
N TYR A 176 -22.79 12.09 6.27
CA TYR A 176 -22.27 10.95 5.52
C TYR A 176 -20.77 11.11 5.36
N ILE A 177 -19.98 10.08 5.69
CA ILE A 177 -18.54 10.11 5.50
C ILE A 177 -18.21 9.51 4.14
N GLU A 178 -17.42 10.24 3.37
CA GLU A 178 -16.96 9.86 2.05
C GLU A 178 -15.44 9.66 2.06
N ILE A 179 -14.97 8.56 1.46
CA ILE A 179 -13.54 8.33 1.17
C ILE A 179 -13.43 8.16 -0.33
N ASP A 180 -12.64 9.01 -0.99
CA ASP A 180 -12.52 9.04 -2.46
C ASP A 180 -13.89 9.00 -3.17
N ASP A 181 -14.82 9.87 -2.73
CA ASP A 181 -16.20 10.00 -3.23
C ASP A 181 -17.12 8.77 -3.00
N GLN A 182 -16.71 7.80 -2.18
CA GLN A 182 -17.56 6.68 -1.77
C GLN A 182 -18.05 6.86 -0.33
N VAL A 183 -19.37 6.77 -0.13
CA VAL A 183 -19.97 6.80 1.21
C VAL A 183 -19.60 5.51 1.95
N VAL A 184 -18.88 5.67 3.06
CA VAL A 184 -18.42 4.56 3.92
C VAL A 184 -19.24 4.42 5.20
N GLY A 185 -20.05 5.43 5.55
CA GLY A 185 -20.98 5.36 6.67
C GLY A 185 -21.69 6.68 6.94
N SER A 186 -22.58 6.69 7.93
CA SER A 186 -23.42 7.84 8.22
C SER A 186 -23.88 7.90 9.68
N LEU A 187 -24.18 9.11 10.15
CA LEU A 187 -24.78 9.39 11.46
C LEU A 187 -25.93 10.39 11.30
N ALA A 188 -27.06 10.12 11.92
CA ALA A 188 -28.15 11.08 12.06
C ALA A 188 -28.01 11.85 13.37
N PHE A 189 -28.33 13.14 13.37
CA PHE A 189 -28.33 13.97 14.56
C PHE A 189 -29.39 15.07 14.49
N GLY A 190 -29.80 15.57 15.65
CA GLY A 190 -30.76 16.66 15.78
C GLY A 190 -30.08 18.03 15.92
N ILE A 191 -30.66 19.05 15.30
CA ILE A 191 -30.41 20.44 15.65
C ILE A 191 -31.63 20.94 16.42
N THR A 192 -31.42 21.41 17.65
CA THR A 192 -32.47 21.91 18.54
C THR A 192 -32.56 23.44 18.50
N SER A 193 -33.61 24.00 19.08
CA SER A 193 -33.81 25.46 19.13
C SER A 193 -32.66 26.18 19.86
N PRO A 194 -32.34 27.43 19.49
CA PRO A 194 -31.35 28.24 20.20
C PRO A 194 -31.64 28.30 21.70
N GLY A 195 -30.60 28.15 22.53
CA GLY A 195 -30.71 28.14 23.99
C GLY A 195 -31.05 26.77 24.61
N SER A 196 -31.25 25.74 23.80
CA SER A 196 -31.33 24.35 24.27
C SER A 196 -29.95 23.80 24.65
N SER A 197 -29.92 22.72 25.43
CA SER A 197 -28.71 21.96 25.72
C SER A 197 -28.49 20.87 24.67
N ALA A 198 -27.23 20.57 24.38
CA ALA A 198 -26.87 19.38 23.60
C ALA A 198 -27.24 18.11 24.36
N GLN A 199 -27.70 17.08 23.64
CA GLN A 199 -28.03 15.79 24.22
C GLN A 199 -26.94 14.79 23.87
N LEU A 200 -26.43 14.11 24.88
CA LEU A 200 -25.46 13.04 24.69
C LEU A 200 -26.14 11.85 24.03
N LEU A 201 -25.43 11.19 23.12
CA LEU A 201 -25.86 9.92 22.58
C LEU A 201 -25.94 8.91 23.73
N PRO A 202 -27.06 8.18 23.91
CA PRO A 202 -27.16 7.19 24.97
C PRO A 202 -26.03 6.16 24.82
N GLU A 203 -25.12 6.07 25.79
CA GLU A 203 -24.23 4.92 25.88
C GLU A 203 -25.11 3.67 25.96
N ALA A 204 -24.95 2.75 25.01
CA ALA A 204 -25.62 1.47 25.08
C ALA A 204 -25.34 0.88 26.47
N PRO A 205 -26.35 0.44 27.23
CA PRO A 205 -26.11 -0.07 28.57
C PRO A 205 -25.09 -1.20 28.45
N ALA A 206 -23.96 -1.07 29.15
CA ALA A 206 -22.86 -2.04 29.18
C ALA A 206 -23.28 -3.45 29.64
N ASN A 207 -24.57 -3.66 29.93
CA ASN A 207 -25.13 -4.92 30.34
C ASN A 207 -26.58 -5.11 29.81
N PRO A 208 -26.83 -5.96 28.79
CA PRO A 208 -28.18 -6.31 28.36
C PRO A 208 -28.98 -7.13 29.40
N GLN A 209 -28.40 -7.44 30.57
CA GLN A 209 -29.03 -8.28 31.59
C GLN A 209 -29.76 -7.52 32.71
N VAL A 210 -29.81 -6.18 32.70
CA VAL A 210 -30.73 -5.48 33.63
C VAL A 210 -32.14 -5.45 33.04
N ARG A 211 -32.68 -6.62 32.69
CA ARG A 211 -34.13 -6.79 32.72
C ARG A 211 -34.51 -6.60 34.18
N ALA A 212 -35.31 -5.57 34.44
CA ALA A 212 -36.03 -5.41 35.69
C ALA A 212 -36.49 -6.80 36.14
N THR A 213 -35.94 -7.28 37.26
CA THR A 213 -36.45 -8.47 37.92
C THR A 213 -37.83 -8.08 38.43
N LEU A 214 -38.84 -8.26 37.56
CA LEU A 214 -40.23 -8.27 37.96
C LEU A 214 -40.31 -9.27 39.12
N PRO A 215 -40.66 -8.86 40.34
CA PRO A 215 -40.84 -9.83 41.41
C PRO A 215 -41.92 -10.82 40.96
N PRO A 216 -41.72 -12.13 41.17
CA PRO A 216 -42.68 -13.13 40.75
C PRO A 216 -44.05 -12.81 41.40
N PRO A 217 -45.15 -12.99 40.66
CA PRO A 217 -46.48 -12.78 41.21
C PRO A 217 -46.67 -13.73 42.40
N GLY A 218 -46.72 -13.16 43.61
CA GLY A 218 -46.84 -13.90 44.87
C GLY A 218 -45.91 -13.44 46.01
N ALA A 219 -44.91 -12.59 45.75
CA ALA A 219 -44.10 -12.01 46.82
C ALA A 219 -44.86 -10.85 47.50
N ALA A 220 -45.66 -11.19 48.51
CA ALA A 220 -46.28 -10.23 49.41
C ALA A 220 -45.22 -9.31 50.02
N ALA A 221 -45.44 -8.00 49.97
CA ALA A 221 -44.69 -7.03 50.72
C ALA A 221 -44.85 -7.35 52.21
N VAL A 222 -43.78 -7.86 52.84
CA VAL A 222 -43.70 -7.90 54.30
C VAL A 222 -43.46 -6.46 54.74
N ALA A 223 -44.53 -5.80 55.14
CA ALA A 223 -44.47 -4.57 55.90
C ALA A 223 -43.85 -4.88 57.26
N THR A 224 -42.54 -4.70 57.40
CA THR A 224 -41.91 -4.67 58.71
C THR A 224 -42.14 -3.29 59.31
N GLY A 225 -43.28 -3.17 59.99
CA GLY A 225 -43.45 -2.16 61.01
C GLY A 225 -42.49 -2.47 62.16
N THR A 226 -41.61 -1.53 62.46
CA THR A 226 -41.02 -1.37 63.79
C THR A 226 -41.25 0.07 64.21
N ALA A 227 -42.40 0.28 64.85
CA ALA A 227 -42.57 1.36 65.80
C ALA A 227 -41.80 1.02 67.08
N SER A 228 -41.07 1.99 67.63
CA SER A 228 -41.01 2.26 69.09
C SER A 228 -40.12 3.46 69.41
N PRO A 229 -40.21 4.06 70.62
CA PRO A 229 -40.49 5.48 70.82
C PRO A 229 -39.30 6.20 71.47
N ASP A 230 -39.56 7.42 71.97
CA ASP A 230 -38.69 8.25 72.82
C ASP A 230 -37.73 9.20 72.10
N GLN A 231 -38.17 10.45 71.92
CA GLN A 231 -37.55 11.54 72.67
C GLN A 231 -38.47 12.75 72.78
N GLN A 232 -38.98 12.93 73.99
CA GLN A 232 -39.53 14.16 74.52
C GLN A 232 -38.48 15.28 74.53
N GLY A 233 -38.93 16.50 74.22
CA GLY A 233 -38.67 17.64 75.10
C GLY A 233 -37.66 18.69 74.64
N GLN A 234 -38.18 19.92 74.54
CA GLN A 234 -37.69 21.19 75.11
C GLN A 234 -37.68 22.31 74.07
N GLN A 235 -38.67 23.21 74.12
CA GLN A 235 -38.80 24.41 74.99
C GLN A 235 -38.32 25.66 74.26
N GLY A 236 -39.17 26.69 74.28
CA GLY A 236 -38.92 28.03 73.73
C GLY A 236 -40.20 28.67 73.28
#